data_AF-A0A7J4TTD7-F1
#
_entry.id   AF-A0A7J4TTD7-F1
#
_cell.length_a   1.000
_cell.length_b   1.000
_cell.length_c   1.000
_cell.angle_alpha   90.00
_cell.angle_beta   90.00
_cell.angle_gamma   90.00
#
_symmetry.space_group_name_H-M   'P 1'
#
loop_
_entity.id
_entity.type
_entity.pdbx_description
1 polymer ?
#
loop_
_entity_poly.entity_id
_entity_poly.type
_entity_poly.pdbx_seq_one_letter_code
_entity_poly.pdbx_strand_id
1 'polypeptide(L)'
;MQTIPTGYTYDDVMLIPKRSRVVSRVHIDTSTRLTKSLKLNIPIISANMDTVTEAKMCIALARLGGMGIIHRFLPIQDQVEEVLKVKRSESVLIDRPFTLSPEQTLQEVRVLKEKFNTGGFAVIDQDNKLVGILTTRDTLFEDDEQKKVKDLMTKSLITAPVGTSLERAREILQQHKIEKLPIVDETGILRGMVTAQDIIKKKEYPFAAKDRKGRLVVGAAIGVKDDYLERAKA
;
A
#
# COMPACT_ATOMS: atom_id res chain seq x y z
N MET A 1 31.81 -30.63 39.00
CA MET A 1 32.13 -29.61 37.98
C MET A 1 30.93 -29.46 37.06
N GLN A 2 30.36 -28.26 36.95
CA GLN A 2 29.24 -28.00 36.05
C GLN A 2 29.81 -27.85 34.64
N THR A 3 29.42 -28.72 33.72
CA THR A 3 29.86 -28.69 32.32
C THR A 3 29.20 -27.50 31.63
N ILE A 4 29.99 -26.52 31.19
CA ILE A 4 29.49 -25.36 30.44
C ILE A 4 29.20 -25.82 29.00
N PRO A 5 27.99 -25.54 28.45
CA PRO A 5 27.66 -25.90 27.08
C PRO A 5 28.46 -25.08 26.07
N THR A 6 29.01 -25.74 25.05
CA THR A 6 29.69 -25.09 23.92
C THR A 6 28.67 -24.43 23.00
N GLY A 7 28.90 -23.16 22.63
CA GLY A 7 28.14 -22.43 21.62
C GLY A 7 28.92 -22.32 20.30
N TYR A 8 28.20 -22.24 19.18
CA TYR A 8 28.76 -22.04 17.84
C TYR A 8 28.14 -20.81 17.17
N THR A 9 28.91 -20.12 16.32
CA THR A 9 28.47 -19.04 15.43
C THR A 9 28.50 -19.46 13.95
N TYR A 10 28.17 -18.56 13.03
CA TYR A 10 28.10 -18.84 11.59
C TYR A 10 29.43 -19.30 10.99
N ASP A 11 30.55 -18.69 11.39
CA ASP A 11 31.88 -19.00 10.83
C ASP A 11 32.48 -20.31 11.38
N ASP A 12 31.89 -20.88 12.43
CA ASP A 12 32.38 -22.14 13.03
C ASP A 12 31.92 -23.38 12.23
N VAL A 13 30.97 -23.22 11.30
CA VAL A 13 30.31 -24.34 10.62
C VAL A 13 30.15 -24.11 9.12
N MET A 14 30.07 -25.19 8.36
CA MET A 14 29.78 -25.15 6.92
C MET A 14 28.74 -26.20 6.54
N LEU A 15 27.89 -25.89 5.57
CA LEU A 15 26.92 -26.84 5.02
C LEU A 15 27.61 -27.84 4.10
N ILE A 16 27.47 -29.13 4.41
CA ILE A 16 27.98 -30.22 3.57
C ILE A 16 27.06 -30.39 2.35
N PRO A 17 27.56 -30.24 1.10
CA PRO A 17 26.75 -30.41 -0.10
C PRO A 17 26.16 -31.83 -0.19
N LYS A 18 24.91 -31.93 -0.63
CA LYS A 18 24.21 -33.20 -0.89
C LYS A 18 23.61 -33.21 -2.29
N ARG A 19 23.40 -34.39 -2.85
CA ARG A 19 22.75 -34.55 -4.17
C ARG A 19 21.36 -33.90 -4.16
N SER A 20 21.13 -32.95 -5.06
CA SER A 20 19.85 -32.29 -5.26
C SER A 20 19.13 -32.84 -6.50
N ARG A 21 17.80 -32.87 -6.47
CA ARG A 21 16.94 -33.15 -7.64
C ARG A 21 16.48 -31.86 -8.33
N VAL A 22 16.87 -30.70 -7.79
CA VAL A 22 16.54 -29.38 -8.36
C VAL A 22 17.38 -29.17 -9.61
N VAL A 23 16.71 -28.99 -10.74
CA VAL A 23 17.36 -28.85 -12.06
C VAL A 23 17.83 -27.41 -12.31
N SER A 24 17.14 -26.42 -11.75
CA SER A 24 17.46 -25.00 -11.91
C SER A 24 17.13 -24.21 -10.65
N ARG A 25 17.92 -23.16 -10.40
CA ARG A 25 17.72 -22.21 -9.29
C ARG A 25 16.34 -21.54 -9.33
N VAL A 26 15.71 -21.44 -10.50
CA VAL A 26 14.37 -20.85 -10.70
C VAL A 26 13.28 -21.66 -10.01
N HIS A 27 13.52 -22.96 -9.73
CA HIS A 27 12.56 -23.84 -9.06
C HIS A 27 12.69 -23.86 -7.53
N ILE A 28 13.61 -23.07 -6.97
CA ILE A 28 13.80 -23.00 -5.52
C ILE A 28 12.82 -22.00 -4.93
N ASP A 29 11.97 -22.47 -4.01
CA ASP A 29 11.07 -21.61 -3.23
C ASP A 29 11.77 -21.22 -1.91
N THR A 30 12.05 -19.92 -1.76
CA THR A 30 12.64 -19.34 -0.55
C THR A 30 11.59 -18.76 0.40
N SER A 31 10.31 -18.94 0.11
CA SER A 31 9.23 -18.41 0.93
C SER A 31 9.22 -19.02 2.32
N THR A 32 8.85 -18.21 3.32
CA THR A 32 8.87 -18.61 4.72
C THR A 32 7.68 -18.03 5.48
N ARG A 33 7.33 -18.62 6.62
CA ARG A 33 6.29 -18.08 7.52
C ARG A 33 6.96 -17.37 8.68
N LEU A 34 6.75 -16.07 8.78
CA LEU A 34 7.20 -15.29 9.94
C LEU A 34 6.28 -15.52 11.15
N THR A 35 4.98 -15.59 10.92
CA THR A 35 3.98 -15.91 11.95
C THR A 35 2.98 -16.94 11.43
N LYS A 36 2.07 -17.41 12.29
CA LYS A 36 0.99 -18.33 11.91
C LYS A 36 0.15 -17.82 10.73
N SER A 37 0.00 -16.50 10.62
CA SER A 37 -0.85 -15.84 9.61
C SER A 37 -0.08 -15.11 8.52
N LEU A 38 1.24 -14.93 8.67
CA LEU A 38 2.05 -14.11 7.77
C LEU A 38 3.12 -14.93 7.05
N LYS A 39 2.98 -15.00 5.72
CA LYS A 39 3.96 -15.61 4.81
C LYS A 39 4.74 -14.50 4.10
N LEU A 40 6.05 -14.64 4.04
CA LEU A 40 6.97 -13.83 3.23
C LEU A 40 7.42 -14.65 2.03
N ASN A 41 7.71 -13.98 0.91
CA ASN A 41 8.19 -14.64 -0.31
C ASN A 41 9.72 -14.79 -0.31
N ILE A 42 10.42 -14.01 0.50
CA ILE A 42 11.85 -14.20 0.82
C ILE A 42 12.06 -14.09 2.34
N PRO A 43 13.07 -14.77 2.91
CA PRO A 43 13.30 -14.79 4.35
C PRO A 43 14.16 -13.59 4.79
N ILE A 44 13.80 -12.38 4.34
CA ILE A 44 14.56 -11.16 4.62
C ILE A 44 13.68 -10.14 5.33
N ILE A 45 14.17 -9.65 6.47
CA ILE A 45 13.53 -8.62 7.28
C ILE A 45 14.56 -7.52 7.57
N SER A 46 14.18 -6.25 7.41
CA SER A 46 15.05 -5.14 7.77
C SER A 46 15.01 -4.86 9.27
N ALA A 47 16.15 -4.47 9.84
CA ALA A 47 16.27 -4.16 11.25
C ALA A 47 15.43 -2.94 11.65
N ASN A 48 14.88 -2.95 12.86
CA ASN A 48 14.04 -1.88 13.41
C ASN A 48 14.84 -0.69 13.95
N MET A 49 15.77 -0.18 13.13
CA MET A 49 16.66 0.92 13.46
C MET A 49 16.30 2.18 12.66
N ASP A 50 16.47 3.34 13.27
CA ASP A 50 16.23 4.67 12.68
C ASP A 50 17.04 4.91 11.40
N THR A 51 18.29 4.46 11.39
CA THR A 51 19.19 4.57 10.25
C THR A 51 18.91 3.56 9.13
N VAL A 52 17.98 2.62 9.34
CA VAL A 52 17.73 1.50 8.41
C VAL A 52 16.32 1.51 7.85
N THR A 53 15.30 1.63 8.70
CA THR A 53 13.92 1.26 8.31
C THR A 53 12.86 2.29 8.67
N GLU A 54 12.47 3.06 7.66
CA GLU A 54 11.24 3.85 7.59
C GLU A 54 10.36 3.36 6.41
N ALA A 55 9.29 4.08 6.05
CA ALA A 55 8.34 3.66 5.02
C ALA A 55 9.01 3.35 3.68
N LYS A 56 10.01 4.13 3.26
CA LYS A 56 10.73 3.91 1.99
C LYS A 56 11.37 2.52 1.93
N MET A 57 12.11 2.14 2.99
CA MET A 57 12.74 0.82 3.09
C MET A 57 11.69 -0.28 3.17
N CYS A 58 10.63 -0.08 3.97
CA CYS A 58 9.55 -1.05 4.09
C CYS A 58 8.85 -1.33 2.75
N ILE A 59 8.56 -0.28 1.98
CA ILE A 59 7.94 -0.39 0.65
C ILE A 59 8.86 -1.16 -0.30
N ALA A 60 10.15 -0.79 -0.35
CA ALA A 60 11.12 -1.44 -1.22
C ALA A 60 11.27 -2.94 -0.89
N LEU A 61 11.43 -3.27 0.40
CA LEU A 61 11.65 -4.65 0.82
C LEU A 61 10.38 -5.50 0.68
N ALA A 62 9.21 -4.94 1.00
CA ALA A 62 7.93 -5.62 0.81
C ALA A 62 7.65 -5.91 -0.66
N ARG A 63 8.02 -5.01 -1.59
CA ARG A 63 7.93 -5.24 -3.04
C ARG A 63 8.79 -6.42 -3.52
N LEU A 64 9.96 -6.59 -2.92
CA LEU A 64 10.85 -7.73 -3.20
C LEU A 64 10.41 -9.04 -2.51
N GLY A 65 9.42 -8.97 -1.61
CA GLY A 65 8.84 -10.13 -0.94
C GLY A 65 9.28 -10.34 0.50
N GLY A 66 10.08 -9.42 1.05
CA GLY A 66 10.47 -9.40 2.45
C GLY A 66 9.53 -8.55 3.29
N MET A 67 10.02 -8.04 4.42
CA MET A 67 9.25 -7.16 5.30
C MET A 67 10.15 -6.18 6.03
N GLY A 68 9.73 -4.91 6.13
CA GLY A 68 10.41 -3.95 6.99
C GLY A 68 9.72 -3.79 8.33
N ILE A 69 10.51 -3.52 9.38
CA ILE A 69 10.03 -3.16 10.71
C ILE A 69 10.38 -1.70 10.99
N ILE A 70 9.38 -0.83 11.06
CA ILE A 70 9.57 0.59 11.38
C ILE A 70 10.07 0.70 12.82
N HIS A 71 11.15 1.45 13.03
CA HIS A 71 11.72 1.68 14.34
C HIS A 71 10.77 2.45 15.27
N ARG A 72 11.08 2.47 16.58
CA ARG A 72 10.23 3.11 17.61
C ARG A 72 10.66 4.52 18.00
N PHE A 73 11.76 5.03 17.45
CA PHE A 73 12.31 6.37 17.79
C PHE A 73 11.55 7.50 17.09
N LEU A 74 10.23 7.36 17.02
CA LEU A 74 9.28 8.31 16.47
C LEU A 74 8.15 8.51 17.50
N PRO A 75 7.55 9.72 17.56
CA PRO A 75 6.25 9.91 18.18
C PRO A 75 5.24 8.86 17.66
N ILE A 76 4.25 8.51 18.49
CA ILE A 76 3.26 7.47 18.13
C ILE A 76 2.58 7.82 16.80
N GLN A 77 2.18 9.08 16.61
CA GLN A 77 1.50 9.52 15.39
C GLN A 77 2.39 9.39 14.16
N ASP A 78 3.65 9.81 14.24
CA ASP A 78 4.60 9.72 13.13
C ASP A 78 4.87 8.25 12.74
N GLN A 79 4.97 7.35 13.72
CA GLN A 79 5.10 5.91 13.45
C GLN A 79 3.86 5.35 12.74
N VAL A 80 2.66 5.77 13.15
CA VAL A 80 1.40 5.42 12.48
C VAL A 80 1.37 5.97 11.05
N GLU A 81 1.81 7.20 10.84
CA GLU A 81 1.90 7.78 9.50
C GLU A 81 2.85 6.99 8.59
N GLU A 82 4.02 6.58 9.09
CA GLU A 82 4.95 5.72 8.34
C GLU A 82 4.30 4.37 7.98
N VAL A 83 3.59 3.73 8.91
CA VAL A 83 2.82 2.50 8.63
C VAL A 83 1.78 2.77 7.54
N LEU A 84 1.00 3.84 7.65
CA LEU A 84 -0.04 4.21 6.69
C LEU A 84 0.54 4.48 5.30
N LYS A 85 1.71 5.14 5.20
CA LYS A 85 2.42 5.35 3.93
C LYS A 85 2.73 4.01 3.26
N VAL A 86 3.22 3.01 4.00
CA VAL A 86 3.48 1.67 3.45
C VAL A 86 2.19 0.98 3.01
N LYS A 87 1.16 0.97 3.88
CA LYS A 87 -0.13 0.31 3.58
C LYS A 87 -0.86 0.93 2.39
N ARG A 88 -0.63 2.21 2.10
CA ARG A 88 -1.24 2.95 0.96
C ARG A 88 -0.38 2.95 -0.30
N SER A 89 0.90 2.55 -0.23
CA SER A 89 1.82 2.60 -1.37
C SER A 89 1.40 1.69 -2.54
N GLU A 90 0.81 0.54 -2.19
CA GLU A 90 0.14 -0.37 -3.12
C GLU A 90 -1.09 -0.93 -2.44
N SER A 91 -2.26 -0.55 -2.94
CA SER A 91 -3.51 -1.21 -2.59
C SER A 91 -4.20 -1.52 -3.90
N VAL A 92 -4.34 -2.81 -4.16
CA VAL A 92 -4.89 -3.30 -5.43
C VAL A 92 -6.38 -2.94 -5.56
N LEU A 93 -7.05 -2.76 -4.42
CA LEU A 93 -8.34 -2.10 -4.25
C LEU A 93 -8.18 -1.06 -3.13
N ILE A 94 -8.55 0.20 -3.37
CA ILE A 94 -8.56 1.23 -2.34
C ILE A 94 -9.95 1.21 -1.69
N ASP A 95 -10.09 0.58 -0.51
CA ASP A 95 -11.38 0.47 0.24
C ASP A 95 -11.98 1.84 0.63
N ARG A 96 -11.12 2.86 0.81
CA ARG A 96 -11.51 4.23 1.20
C ARG A 96 -10.71 5.23 0.38
N PRO A 97 -11.12 5.52 -0.87
CA PRO A 97 -10.47 6.53 -1.67
C PRO A 97 -10.65 7.90 -1.02
N PHE A 98 -9.71 8.82 -1.29
CA PHE A 98 -9.90 10.21 -0.88
C PHE A 98 -11.01 10.81 -1.72
N THR A 99 -11.99 11.39 -1.02
CA THR A 99 -13.19 11.95 -1.61
C THR A 99 -13.24 13.46 -1.41
N LEU A 100 -13.85 14.15 -2.37
CA LEU A 100 -14.14 15.58 -2.33
C LEU A 100 -15.65 15.80 -2.41
N SER A 101 -16.12 16.92 -1.85
CA SER A 101 -17.47 17.43 -2.10
C SER A 101 -17.47 18.34 -3.35
N PRO A 102 -18.57 18.34 -4.14
CA PRO A 102 -18.73 19.20 -5.31
C PRO A 102 -18.63 20.70 -5.00
N GLU A 103 -18.90 21.08 -3.75
CA GLU A 103 -18.92 22.49 -3.31
C GLU A 103 -17.56 22.98 -2.79
N GLN A 104 -16.57 22.09 -2.65
CA GLN A 104 -15.21 22.46 -2.25
C GLN A 104 -14.54 23.32 -3.32
N THR A 105 -13.64 24.19 -2.89
CA THR A 105 -12.87 25.06 -3.78
C THR A 105 -11.58 24.40 -4.24
N LEU A 106 -11.01 24.87 -5.35
CA LEU A 106 -9.73 24.40 -5.87
C LEU A 106 -8.59 24.60 -4.85
N GLN A 107 -8.65 25.66 -4.04
CA GLN A 107 -7.70 25.90 -2.95
C GLN A 107 -7.65 24.72 -1.95
N GLU A 108 -8.81 24.25 -1.49
CA GLU A 108 -8.92 23.12 -0.56
C GLU A 108 -8.36 21.84 -1.19
N VAL A 109 -8.63 21.63 -2.48
CA VAL A 109 -8.10 20.48 -3.23
C VAL A 109 -6.58 20.50 -3.28
N ARG A 110 -5.95 21.66 -3.50
CA ARG A 110 -4.48 21.79 -3.55
C ARG A 110 -3.84 21.38 -2.21
N VAL A 111 -4.41 21.84 -1.09
CA VAL A 111 -3.95 21.44 0.26
C VAL A 111 -4.06 19.93 0.47
N LEU A 112 -5.18 19.33 0.06
CA LEU A 112 -5.39 17.87 0.16
C LEU A 112 -4.43 17.10 -0.75
N LYS A 113 -4.14 17.64 -1.95
CA LYS A 113 -3.20 17.05 -2.90
C LYS A 113 -1.79 17.00 -2.35
N GLU A 114 -1.31 18.06 -1.72
CA GLU A 114 -0.01 18.09 -1.05
C GLU A 114 0.04 17.14 0.15
N LYS A 115 -1.01 17.16 0.98
CA LYS A 115 -1.08 16.32 2.18
C LYS A 115 -1.07 14.82 1.88
N PHE A 116 -1.79 14.40 0.83
CA PHE A 116 -1.98 12.98 0.53
C PHE A 116 -1.17 12.48 -0.67
N ASN A 117 -0.44 13.36 -1.35
CA ASN A 117 0.36 13.06 -2.54
C ASN A 117 -0.38 12.20 -3.58
N THR A 118 -1.67 12.48 -3.77
CA THR A 118 -2.54 11.74 -4.70
C THR A 118 -2.93 12.62 -5.88
N GLY A 119 -2.77 12.09 -7.09
CA GLY A 119 -3.09 12.79 -8.34
C GLY A 119 -4.55 12.70 -8.78
N GLY A 120 -5.46 12.21 -7.94
CA GLY A 120 -6.87 12.26 -8.24
C GLY A 120 -7.78 11.83 -7.09
N PHE A 121 -8.97 12.41 -7.11
CA PHE A 121 -9.97 12.33 -6.06
C PHE A 121 -11.30 11.94 -6.67
N ALA A 122 -12.04 11.08 -5.96
CA ALA A 122 -13.44 10.84 -6.28
C ALA A 122 -14.28 11.99 -5.72
N VAL A 123 -15.28 12.45 -6.46
CA VAL A 123 -16.21 13.47 -5.99
C VAL A 123 -17.52 12.79 -5.63
N ILE A 124 -17.96 12.98 -4.38
CA ILE A 124 -19.17 12.36 -3.85
C ILE A 124 -20.18 13.41 -3.39
N ASP A 125 -21.47 13.13 -3.54
CA ASP A 125 -22.52 13.99 -2.98
C ASP A 125 -22.74 13.75 -1.47
N GLN A 126 -23.76 14.42 -0.91
CA GLN A 126 -24.13 14.29 0.50
C GLN A 126 -24.60 12.87 0.87
N ASP A 127 -25.05 12.08 -0.10
CA ASP A 127 -25.51 10.70 0.06
C ASP A 127 -24.40 9.66 -0.20
N ASN A 128 -23.14 10.11 -0.36
CA ASN A 128 -21.96 9.31 -0.75
C ASN A 128 -22.04 8.68 -2.16
N LYS A 129 -22.92 9.17 -3.02
CA LYS A 129 -22.94 8.73 -4.42
C LYS A 129 -21.82 9.40 -5.19
N LEU A 130 -21.21 8.62 -6.07
CA LEU A 130 -20.14 9.12 -6.94
C LEU A 130 -20.74 10.02 -8.02
N VAL A 131 -20.40 11.31 -8.01
CA VAL A 131 -20.90 12.31 -8.96
C VAL A 131 -19.83 12.83 -9.92
N GLY A 132 -18.55 12.57 -9.62
CA GLY A 132 -17.47 12.95 -10.51
C GLY A 132 -16.12 12.36 -10.12
N ILE A 133 -15.11 12.62 -10.95
CA ILE A 133 -13.71 12.40 -10.64
C ILE A 133 -12.93 13.66 -10.99
N LEU A 134 -11.99 14.04 -10.13
CA LEU A 134 -11.09 15.16 -10.35
C LEU A 134 -9.66 14.64 -10.40
N THR A 135 -8.94 14.96 -11.46
CA THR A 135 -7.56 14.52 -11.67
C THR A 135 -6.61 15.70 -11.80
N THR A 136 -5.31 15.44 -11.70
CA THR A 136 -4.28 16.47 -11.90
C THR A 136 -4.40 17.19 -13.24
N ARG A 137 -4.92 16.54 -14.30
CA ARG A 137 -5.08 17.16 -15.63
C ARG A 137 -6.17 18.23 -15.62
N ASP A 138 -7.24 18.02 -14.85
CA ASP A 138 -8.38 18.93 -14.78
C ASP A 138 -8.03 20.22 -14.01
N THR A 139 -7.02 20.17 -13.15
CA THR A 139 -6.56 21.31 -12.34
C THR A 139 -5.27 21.95 -12.86
N LEU A 140 -4.66 21.42 -13.93
CA LEU A 140 -3.28 21.76 -14.31
C LEU A 140 -3.12 23.19 -14.82
N PHE A 141 -4.17 23.73 -15.44
CA PHE A 141 -4.18 25.05 -16.09
C PHE A 141 -5.22 25.99 -15.46
N GLU A 142 -5.65 25.69 -14.24
CA GLU A 142 -6.66 26.46 -13.52
C GLU A 142 -6.02 27.28 -12.42
N ASP A 143 -6.03 28.60 -12.61
CA ASP A 143 -5.44 29.59 -11.70
C ASP A 143 -6.47 30.16 -10.70
N ASP A 144 -7.77 30.04 -10.99
CA ASP A 144 -8.83 30.51 -10.11
C ASP A 144 -9.04 29.53 -8.94
N GLU A 145 -8.50 29.90 -7.78
CA GLU A 145 -8.56 29.08 -6.56
C GLU A 145 -9.97 28.97 -5.96
N GLN A 146 -10.90 29.86 -6.35
CA GLN A 146 -12.28 29.90 -5.82
C GLN A 146 -13.25 29.06 -6.67
N LYS A 147 -12.83 28.57 -7.84
CA LYS A 147 -13.65 27.64 -8.63
C LYS A 147 -14.01 26.40 -7.81
N LYS A 148 -15.25 25.96 -7.98
CA LYS A 148 -15.77 24.78 -7.29
C LYS A 148 -15.41 23.50 -8.02
N VAL A 149 -15.22 22.42 -7.26
CA VAL A 149 -14.92 21.09 -7.80
C VAL A 149 -15.95 20.64 -8.83
N LYS A 150 -17.25 20.96 -8.64
CA LYS A 150 -18.32 20.59 -9.57
C LYS A 150 -18.17 21.13 -10.99
N ASP A 151 -17.46 22.24 -11.13
CA ASP A 151 -17.25 22.93 -12.41
C ASP A 151 -16.02 22.38 -13.15
N LEU A 152 -15.08 21.77 -12.41
CA LEU A 152 -13.84 21.20 -12.93
C LEU A 152 -13.88 19.67 -13.09
N MET A 153 -14.74 18.98 -12.35
CA MET A 153 -14.77 17.51 -12.34
C MET A 153 -15.31 16.93 -13.65
N THR A 154 -14.80 15.75 -13.99
CA THR A 154 -15.38 14.94 -15.07
C THR A 154 -16.63 14.22 -14.59
N LYS A 155 -17.77 14.50 -15.24
CA LYS A 155 -19.09 13.91 -14.93
C LYS A 155 -19.38 12.60 -15.66
N SER A 156 -18.71 12.36 -16.79
CA SER A 156 -18.83 11.11 -17.55
C SER A 156 -17.92 10.05 -16.93
N LEU A 157 -18.50 9.24 -16.04
CA LEU A 157 -17.75 8.27 -15.25
C LEU A 157 -17.87 6.88 -15.84
N ILE A 158 -16.72 6.23 -16.03
CA ILE A 158 -16.66 4.79 -16.21
C ILE A 158 -16.44 4.18 -14.83
N THR A 159 -17.39 3.37 -14.37
CA THR A 159 -17.37 2.71 -13.07
C THR A 159 -17.43 1.20 -13.23
N ALA A 160 -17.05 0.47 -12.20
CA ALA A 160 -17.25 -0.98 -12.16
C ALA A 160 -17.97 -1.41 -10.87
N PRO A 161 -18.75 -2.50 -10.89
CA PRO A 161 -19.47 -2.97 -9.71
C PRO A 161 -18.54 -3.57 -8.66
N VAL A 162 -18.99 -3.59 -7.40
CA VAL A 162 -18.33 -4.35 -6.33
C VAL A 162 -18.15 -5.82 -6.74
N GLY A 163 -16.97 -6.38 -6.48
CA GLY A 163 -16.63 -7.76 -6.87
C GLY A 163 -15.95 -7.88 -8.24
N THR A 164 -15.74 -6.77 -8.96
CA THR A 164 -14.96 -6.76 -10.21
C THR A 164 -13.54 -7.30 -9.97
N SER A 165 -13.14 -8.31 -10.74
CA SER A 165 -11.78 -8.86 -10.67
C SER A 165 -10.74 -7.88 -11.19
N LEU A 166 -9.48 -8.11 -10.85
CA LEU A 166 -8.39 -7.27 -11.33
C LEU A 166 -8.11 -7.42 -12.81
N GLU A 167 -8.26 -8.63 -13.36
CA GLU A 167 -8.15 -8.81 -14.81
C GLU A 167 -9.24 -7.98 -15.51
N ARG A 168 -10.46 -8.01 -14.99
CA ARG A 168 -11.57 -7.24 -15.57
C ARG A 168 -11.37 -5.74 -15.42
N ALA A 169 -10.91 -5.27 -14.26
CA ALA A 169 -10.56 -3.87 -14.05
C ALA A 169 -9.46 -3.41 -15.02
N ARG A 170 -8.45 -4.25 -15.28
CA ARG A 170 -7.39 -3.99 -16.27
C ARG A 170 -7.97 -3.81 -17.67
N GLU A 171 -8.88 -4.69 -18.08
CA GLU A 171 -9.55 -4.60 -19.39
C GLU A 171 -10.34 -3.30 -19.54
N ILE A 172 -11.12 -2.92 -18.52
CA ILE A 172 -11.91 -1.68 -18.53
C ILE A 172 -10.98 -0.46 -18.63
N LEU A 173 -9.93 -0.41 -17.80
CA LEU A 173 -8.94 0.68 -17.83
C LEU A 173 -8.27 0.78 -19.22
N GLN A 174 -7.94 -0.35 -19.83
CA GLN A 174 -7.32 -0.41 -21.16
C GLN A 174 -8.29 0.02 -22.28
N GLN A 175 -9.52 -0.49 -22.26
CA GLN A 175 -10.55 -0.22 -23.27
C GLN A 175 -10.94 1.26 -23.29
N HIS A 176 -11.11 1.85 -22.10
CA HIS A 176 -11.54 3.24 -21.96
C HIS A 176 -10.37 4.24 -21.84
N LYS A 177 -9.12 3.76 -21.85
CA LYS A 177 -7.90 4.57 -21.74
C LYS A 177 -7.89 5.52 -20.53
N ILE A 178 -8.37 5.03 -19.40
CA ILE A 178 -8.46 5.78 -18.13
C ILE A 178 -7.47 5.22 -17.10
N GLU A 179 -7.01 6.07 -16.19
CA GLU A 179 -6.01 5.71 -15.16
C GLU A 179 -6.63 5.28 -13.83
N LYS A 180 -7.89 5.66 -13.56
CA LYS A 180 -8.59 5.41 -12.29
C LYS A 180 -9.99 4.88 -12.60
N LEU A 181 -10.36 3.77 -11.97
CA LEU A 181 -11.65 3.11 -12.11
C LEU A 181 -12.34 3.06 -10.74
N PRO A 182 -13.34 3.92 -10.51
CA PRO A 182 -14.16 3.87 -9.31
C PRO A 182 -15.00 2.58 -9.24
N ILE A 183 -15.09 2.00 -8.05
CA ILE A 183 -15.90 0.84 -7.75
C ILE A 183 -17.13 1.29 -6.98
N VAL A 184 -18.31 1.03 -7.53
CA VAL A 184 -19.60 1.46 -6.95
C VAL A 184 -20.49 0.26 -6.65
N ASP A 185 -21.39 0.40 -5.68
CA ASP A 185 -22.47 -0.56 -5.48
C ASP A 185 -23.67 -0.29 -6.41
N GLU A 186 -24.70 -1.13 -6.32
CA GLU A 186 -25.92 -1.06 -7.14
C GLU A 186 -26.67 0.28 -7.00
N THR A 187 -26.46 1.00 -5.89
CA THR A 187 -27.09 2.30 -5.63
C THR A 187 -26.24 3.49 -6.07
N GLY A 188 -25.06 3.24 -6.63
CA GLY A 188 -24.11 4.26 -7.09
C GLY A 188 -23.20 4.81 -5.98
N ILE A 189 -23.19 4.21 -4.79
CA ILE A 189 -22.32 4.62 -3.69
C ILE A 189 -20.90 4.12 -3.95
N LEU A 190 -19.93 5.01 -3.75
CA LEU A 190 -18.51 4.69 -3.90
C LEU A 190 -18.04 3.71 -2.82
N ARG A 191 -17.59 2.52 -3.22
CA ARG A 191 -17.05 1.48 -2.34
C ARG A 191 -15.54 1.32 -2.46
N GLY A 192 -14.95 1.78 -3.55
CA GLY A 192 -13.50 1.78 -3.68
C GLY A 192 -13.00 2.36 -4.99
N MET A 193 -11.70 2.22 -5.24
CA MET A 193 -11.07 2.65 -6.49
C MET A 193 -9.93 1.70 -6.86
N VAL A 194 -9.80 1.42 -8.16
CA VAL A 194 -8.66 0.70 -8.75
C VAL A 194 -7.89 1.65 -9.64
N THR A 195 -6.56 1.66 -9.56
CA THR A 195 -5.71 2.49 -10.41
C THR A 195 -4.87 1.66 -11.38
N ALA A 196 -4.60 2.21 -12.56
CA ALA A 196 -3.71 1.58 -13.54
C ALA A 196 -2.30 1.39 -12.96
N GLN A 197 -1.85 2.33 -12.12
CA GLN A 197 -0.54 2.24 -11.47
C GLN A 197 -0.44 1.03 -10.53
N ASP A 198 -1.49 0.69 -9.79
CA ASP A 198 -1.50 -0.50 -8.92
C ASP A 198 -1.41 -1.81 -9.73
N ILE A 199 -2.04 -1.84 -10.92
CA ILE A 199 -1.96 -2.99 -11.82
C ILE A 199 -0.55 -3.12 -12.42
N ILE A 200 0.06 -2.00 -12.82
CA ILE A 200 1.45 -1.98 -13.31
C ILE A 200 2.41 -2.48 -12.23
N LYS A 201 2.32 -1.94 -11.01
CA LYS A 201 3.16 -2.35 -9.88
C LYS A 201 3.01 -3.83 -9.54
N LYS A 202 1.80 -4.40 -9.64
CA LYS A 202 1.60 -5.85 -9.46
C LYS A 202 2.37 -6.69 -10.49
N LYS A 203 2.49 -6.21 -11.73
CA LYS A 203 3.28 -6.87 -12.77
C LYS A 203 4.79 -6.70 -12.55
N GLU A 204 5.20 -5.52 -12.09
CA GLU A 204 6.60 -5.19 -11.79
C GLU A 204 7.14 -5.95 -10.57
N TYR A 205 6.30 -6.14 -9.55
CA TYR A 205 6.64 -6.79 -8.28
C TYR A 205 5.77 -8.04 -8.03
N PRO A 206 5.97 -9.12 -8.80
CA PRO A 206 5.15 -10.33 -8.69
C PRO A 206 5.36 -11.06 -7.35
N PHE A 207 6.52 -10.87 -6.72
CA PHE A 207 6.88 -11.47 -5.42
C PHE A 207 6.60 -10.55 -4.24
N ALA A 208 5.85 -9.46 -4.42
CA ALA A 208 5.53 -8.56 -3.32
C ALA A 208 4.80 -9.27 -2.17
N ALA A 209 5.27 -9.06 -0.95
CA ALA A 209 4.65 -9.57 0.26
C ALA A 209 3.44 -8.70 0.62
N LYS A 210 2.24 -9.28 0.52
CA LYS A 210 0.95 -8.59 0.69
C LYS A 210 0.12 -9.23 1.79
N ASP A 211 -0.69 -8.41 2.46
CA ASP A 211 -1.70 -8.87 3.41
C ASP A 211 -2.93 -9.44 2.68
N ARG A 212 -3.91 -9.94 3.45
CA ARG A 212 -5.16 -10.49 2.90
C ARG A 212 -5.97 -9.48 2.07
N LYS A 213 -5.73 -8.18 2.23
CA LYS A 213 -6.38 -7.09 1.48
C LYS A 213 -5.56 -6.66 0.26
N GLY A 214 -4.43 -7.31 -0.03
CA GLY A 214 -3.56 -6.97 -1.15
C GLY A 214 -2.66 -5.75 -0.93
N ARG A 215 -2.50 -5.30 0.33
CA ARG A 215 -1.61 -4.19 0.71
C ARG A 215 -0.25 -4.70 1.14
N LEU A 216 0.82 -3.94 0.91
CA LEU A 216 2.17 -4.33 1.37
C LEU A 216 2.21 -4.61 2.87
N VAL A 217 2.97 -5.63 3.26
CA VAL A 217 3.20 -5.98 4.67
C VAL A 217 4.21 -5.02 5.30
N VAL A 218 4.01 -4.71 6.57
CA VAL A 218 4.86 -3.82 7.36
C VAL A 218 4.74 -4.19 8.82
N GLY A 219 5.82 -4.07 9.56
CA GLY A 219 5.82 -4.16 11.02
C GLY A 219 6.21 -2.83 11.65
N ALA A 220 5.89 -2.69 12.92
CA ALA A 220 6.31 -1.55 13.74
C ALA A 220 6.88 -2.09 15.05
N ALA A 221 8.02 -1.58 15.47
CA ALA A 221 8.62 -1.93 16.73
C ALA A 221 7.91 -1.20 17.88
N ILE A 222 7.61 -1.95 18.94
CA ILE A 222 6.97 -1.44 20.15
C ILE A 222 7.89 -1.81 21.33
N GLY A 223 8.04 -0.88 22.28
CA GLY A 223 8.81 -1.11 23.50
C GLY A 223 8.04 -1.96 24.53
N VAL A 224 8.67 -2.19 25.68
CA VAL A 224 8.04 -2.90 26.83
C VAL A 224 7.80 -1.99 28.03
N LYS A 225 8.24 -0.73 27.95
CA LYS A 225 8.02 0.30 28.97
C LYS A 225 6.96 1.27 28.47
N ASP A 226 6.31 1.96 29.42
CA ASP A 226 5.38 3.10 29.30
C ASP A 226 5.05 3.57 27.88
N ASP A 227 3.76 3.74 27.56
CA ASP A 227 3.19 4.06 26.23
C ASP A 227 2.95 2.87 25.27
N TYR A 228 3.54 1.70 25.55
CA TYR A 228 3.54 0.59 24.58
C TYR A 228 2.14 0.10 24.17
N LEU A 229 1.17 0.10 25.10
CA LEU A 229 -0.22 -0.25 24.80
C LEU A 229 -0.93 0.80 23.95
N GLU A 230 -0.64 2.08 24.18
CA GLU A 230 -1.21 3.18 23.40
C GLU A 230 -0.64 3.13 21.98
N ARG A 231 0.67 2.94 21.87
CA ARG A 231 1.36 2.76 20.58
C ARG A 231 0.87 1.53 19.81
N ALA A 232 0.57 0.44 20.48
CA ALA A 232 0.03 -0.76 19.85
C ALA A 232 -1.43 -0.59 19.36
N LYS A 233 -2.20 0.29 20.01
CA LYS A 233 -3.61 0.55 19.68
C LYS A 233 -3.79 1.57 18.56
N ALA A 234 -2.87 2.53 18.45
CA ALA A 234 -2.87 3.57 17.43
C ALA A 234 -2.74 2.99 16.01
#